data_AF-A0A1V9VAC7-F1
#
_entry.id   AF-A0A1V9VAC7-F1
#
_cell.length_a   1.000
_cell.length_b   1.000
_cell.length_c   1.000
_cell.angle_alpha   90.00
_cell.angle_beta   90.00
_cell.angle_gamma   90.00
#
_symmetry.space_group_name_H-M   'P 1'
#
loop_
_entity.id
_entity.type
_entity.pdbx_description
1 polymer ?
#
loop_
_entity_poly.entity_id
_entity_poly.type
_entity_poly.pdbx_seq_one_letter_code
_entity_poly.pdbx_strand_id
1 'polypeptide(L)'
;LPLGGMCLRRSIPLHEAIKYENALIKAVDVANKNRKTLAPMLLEKGLIRVDATTLDKYLDLYANDNSVKMSQIQYKALNKLFELGYKSGHYQNLIKAEDFLIPSEYEELRAR
;
A
#
# COMPACT_ATOMS: atom_id res chain seq x y z
N LEU A 1 12.17 5.12 -2.56
CA LEU A 1 10.85 5.81 -2.48
C LEU A 1 9.79 4.77 -2.82
N PRO A 2 8.69 4.62 -2.05
CA PRO A 2 7.60 3.74 -2.47
C PRO A 2 7.02 4.23 -3.81
N LEU A 3 6.80 3.32 -4.76
CA LEU A 3 6.31 3.65 -6.10
C LEU A 3 4.78 3.80 -6.14
N GLY A 4 4.09 3.28 -5.14
CA GLY A 4 2.64 3.36 -5.01
C GLY A 4 2.19 2.96 -3.61
N GLY A 5 0.91 3.15 -3.33
CA GLY A 5 0.27 2.78 -2.08
C GLY A 5 -1.24 2.68 -2.26
N MET A 6 -1.89 1.97 -1.34
CA MET A 6 -3.34 1.91 -1.29
C MET A 6 -3.85 3.07 -0.44
N CYS A 7 -4.95 3.71 -0.84
CA CYS A 7 -5.56 4.80 -0.11
C CYS A 7 -7.08 4.60 0.00
N LEU A 8 -7.64 5.05 1.12
CA LEU A 8 -9.07 5.05 1.37
C LEU A 8 -9.57 6.49 1.48
N ARG A 9 -10.82 6.72 1.08
CA ARG A 9 -11.45 8.04 1.27
C ARG A 9 -11.69 8.26 2.76
N ARG A 10 -11.36 9.46 3.26
CA ARG A 10 -11.61 9.85 4.66
C ARG A 10 -13.09 9.82 5.06
N SER A 11 -13.99 9.80 4.08
CA SER A 11 -15.44 9.67 4.30
C SER A 11 -15.88 8.26 4.71
N ILE A 12 -15.01 7.24 4.58
CA ILE A 12 -15.31 5.88 5.01
C ILE A 12 -15.28 5.83 6.55
N PRO A 13 -16.31 5.25 7.20
CA PRO A 13 -16.30 5.09 8.66
C PRO A 13 -15.04 4.39 9.15
N LEU A 14 -14.44 4.89 10.24
CA LEU A 14 -13.13 4.42 10.70
C LEU A 14 -13.06 2.91 10.95
N HIS A 15 -14.07 2.32 11.59
CA HIS A 15 -14.15 0.87 11.80
C HIS A 15 -14.16 0.06 10.49
N GLU A 16 -14.79 0.59 9.43
CA GLU A 16 -14.77 -0.03 8.10
C GLU A 16 -13.42 0.18 7.42
N ALA A 17 -12.81 1.36 7.57
CA ALA A 17 -11.49 1.64 7.03
C ALA A 17 -10.43 0.68 7.60
N ILE A 18 -10.46 0.40 8.90
CA ILE A 18 -9.57 -0.57 9.57
C ILE A 18 -9.82 -1.99 9.05
N LYS A 19 -11.09 -2.40 8.86
CA LYS A 19 -11.42 -3.70 8.25
C LYS A 19 -10.87 -3.82 6.83
N TYR A 20 -11.05 -2.78 6.00
CA TYR A 20 -10.56 -2.77 4.63
C TYR A 20 -9.03 -2.82 4.57
N GLU A 21 -8.34 -2.06 5.42
CA GLU A 21 -6.87 -2.12 5.52
C GLU A 21 -6.39 -3.55 5.83
N ASN A 22 -6.97 -4.19 6.85
CA ASN A 22 -6.63 -5.56 7.22
C ASN A 22 -6.94 -6.56 6.10
N ALA A 23 -8.07 -6.40 5.40
CA ALA A 23 -8.44 -7.24 4.27
C ALA A 23 -7.46 -7.09 3.09
N LEU A 24 -7.04 -5.86 2.79
CA LEU A 24 -6.08 -5.56 1.73
C LEU A 24 -4.69 -6.11 2.06
N ILE A 25 -4.21 -5.92 3.29
CA ILE A 25 -2.95 -6.50 3.79
C ILE A 25 -2.98 -8.03 3.62
N LYS A 26 -4.07 -8.67 4.03
CA LYS A 26 -4.25 -10.12 3.89
C LYS A 26 -4.28 -10.55 2.41
N ALA A 27 -4.93 -9.79 1.54
CA ALA A 27 -4.97 -10.09 0.12
C ALA A 27 -3.57 -10.04 -0.51
N VAL A 28 -2.73 -9.07 -0.14
CA VAL A 28 -1.34 -8.97 -0.60
C VAL A 28 -0.51 -10.15 -0.08
N ASP A 29 -0.64 -10.52 1.20
CA ASP A 29 0.06 -11.66 1.78
C ASP A 29 -0.31 -12.98 1.07
N VAL A 30 -1.60 -13.22 0.84
CA VAL A 30 -2.10 -14.38 0.10
C VAL A 30 -1.56 -14.37 -1.34
N ALA A 31 -1.57 -13.21 -2.01
CA ALA A 31 -1.08 -13.08 -3.37
C ALA A 31 0.41 -13.38 -3.49
N ASN A 32 1.22 -12.85 -2.56
CA ASN A 32 2.66 -13.08 -2.51
C ASN A 32 2.97 -14.57 -2.30
N LYS A 33 2.33 -15.22 -1.32
CA LYS A 33 2.55 -16.64 -1.02
C LYS A 33 2.11 -17.60 -2.13
N ASN A 34 1.13 -17.20 -2.94
CA ASN A 34 0.52 -18.06 -3.97
C ASN A 34 0.85 -17.61 -5.41
N ARG A 35 1.95 -16.87 -5.58
CA ARG A 35 2.32 -16.25 -6.87
C ARG A 35 2.38 -17.22 -8.04
N LYS A 36 2.96 -18.41 -7.83
CA LYS A 36 3.10 -19.46 -8.86
C LYS A 36 1.75 -19.96 -9.40
N THR A 37 0.70 -19.87 -8.59
CA THR A 37 -0.66 -20.26 -8.98
C THR A 37 -1.40 -19.09 -9.62
N LEU A 38 -1.25 -17.88 -9.07
CA LEU A 38 -1.98 -16.70 -9.53
C LEU A 38 -1.50 -16.17 -10.88
N ALA A 39 -0.19 -16.15 -11.13
CA ALA A 39 0.35 -15.60 -12.37
C ALA A 39 -0.20 -16.31 -13.64
N PRO A 40 -0.23 -17.66 -13.72
CA PRO A 40 -0.88 -18.35 -14.83
C PRO A 40 -2.37 -18.03 -14.97
N MET A 41 -3.12 -17.98 -13.86
CA MET A 41 -4.56 -17.69 -13.88
C MET A 41 -4.86 -16.29 -14.44
N LEU A 42 -4.01 -15.31 -14.12
CA LEU A 42 -4.15 -13.93 -14.59
C LEU A 42 -3.86 -13.82 -16.09
N LEU A 43 -2.89 -14.58 -16.61
CA LEU A 43 -2.59 -14.67 -18.03
C LEU A 43 -3.71 -15.38 -18.80
N GLU A 44 -4.20 -16.51 -18.30
CA GLU A 44 -5.30 -17.28 -18.91
C GLU A 44 -6.58 -16.44 -19.04
N LYS A 45 -6.88 -15.62 -18.01
CA LYS A 45 -8.04 -14.72 -18.02
C LYS A 45 -7.83 -13.44 -18.82
N GLY A 46 -6.65 -13.22 -19.41
CA GLY A 46 -6.34 -12.00 -20.15
C GLY A 46 -6.34 -10.73 -19.29
N LEU A 47 -6.18 -10.87 -17.97
CA LEU A 47 -6.16 -9.74 -17.02
C LEU A 47 -4.83 -8.99 -17.03
N ILE A 48 -3.80 -9.60 -17.64
CA ILE A 48 -2.44 -9.06 -17.71
C ILE A 48 -1.94 -9.18 -19.14
N ARG A 49 -1.32 -8.10 -19.64
CA ARG A 49 -0.80 -7.98 -21.02
C ARG A 49 0.73 -8.00 -21.08
N VAL A 50 1.37 -8.73 -20.18
CA VAL A 50 2.84 -8.91 -20.17
C VAL A 50 3.15 -10.40 -20.22
N ASP A 51 4.29 -10.76 -20.78
CA ASP A 51 4.74 -12.16 -20.81
C ASP A 51 5.03 -12.68 -19.39
N ALA A 52 5.08 -14.00 -19.23
CA ALA A 52 5.26 -14.64 -17.93
C ALA A 52 6.55 -14.25 -17.21
N THR A 53 7.64 -13.99 -17.94
CA THR A 53 8.94 -13.61 -17.35
C THR A 53 8.94 -12.16 -16.86
N THR A 54 8.26 -11.29 -17.59
CA THR A 54 8.04 -9.90 -17.23
C THR A 54 7.08 -9.79 -16.04
N LEU A 55 6.03 -10.61 -16.02
CA LEU A 55 5.07 -10.67 -14.91
C LEU A 55 5.74 -11.03 -13.59
N ASP A 56 6.62 -12.03 -13.56
CA ASP A 56 7.29 -12.45 -12.32
C ASP A 56 8.15 -11.33 -11.73
N LYS A 57 8.91 -10.61 -12.58
CA LYS A 57 9.67 -9.42 -12.19
C LYS A 57 8.77 -8.29 -11.65
N TYR A 58 7.62 -8.04 -12.27
CA TYR A 58 6.68 -7.04 -11.78
C TYR A 58 6.09 -7.43 -10.43
N LEU A 59 5.75 -8.71 -10.24
CA LEU A 59 5.23 -9.21 -8.97
C LEU A 59 6.28 -9.11 -7.86
N ASP A 60 7.57 -9.30 -8.16
CA ASP A 60 8.65 -9.03 -7.21
C ASP A 60 8.73 -7.58 -6.75
N LEU A 61 8.39 -6.62 -7.61
CA LEU A 61 8.44 -5.19 -7.25
C LEU A 61 7.27 -4.78 -6.33
N TYR A 62 6.10 -5.37 -6.52
CA TYR A 62 4.85 -4.94 -5.86
C TYR A 62 4.35 -5.87 -4.76
N ALA A 63 4.71 -7.15 -4.80
CA ALA A 63 4.25 -8.19 -3.89
C ALA A 63 5.48 -8.94 -3.34
N ASN A 64 6.22 -8.28 -2.46
CA ASN A 64 7.34 -8.82 -1.70
C ASN A 64 7.15 -8.58 -0.19
N ASP A 65 7.99 -9.17 0.65
CA ASP A 65 7.82 -9.10 2.11
C ASP A 65 7.88 -7.66 2.66
N ASN A 66 8.50 -6.73 1.93
CA ASN A 66 8.60 -5.31 2.28
C ASN A 66 7.46 -4.45 1.68
N SER A 67 6.53 -5.05 0.94
CA SER A 67 5.37 -4.37 0.33
C SER A 67 4.12 -4.41 1.21
N VAL A 68 4.11 -5.24 2.26
CA VAL A 68 2.95 -5.43 3.15
C VAL A 68 2.77 -4.24 4.09
N LYS A 69 3.87 -3.68 4.60
CA LYS A 69 3.88 -2.47 5.45
C LYS A 69 5.06 -1.59 5.07
N MET A 70 4.85 -0.27 5.11
CA MET A 70 5.94 0.68 4.91
C MET A 70 6.92 0.63 6.09
N SER A 71 8.20 0.58 5.75
CA SER A 71 9.32 0.69 6.69
C SER A 71 9.60 2.14 7.07
N GLN A 72 10.34 2.35 8.16
CA GLN A 72 10.71 3.67 8.64
C GLN A 72 11.50 4.50 7.62
N ILE A 73 12.35 3.86 6.80
CA ILE A 73 13.08 4.56 5.73
C ILE A 73 12.15 5.02 4.61
N GLN A 74 11.07 4.27 4.32
CA GLN A 74 10.08 4.65 3.32
C GLN A 74 9.24 5.85 3.80
N TYR A 75 8.86 5.89 5.09
CA TYR A 75 8.23 7.08 5.68
C TYR A 75 9.12 8.32 5.58
N LYS A 76 10.40 8.20 5.95
CA LYS A 76 11.38 9.29 5.80
C LYS A 76 11.52 9.76 4.35
N ALA A 77 11.53 8.83 3.40
CA ALA A 77 11.59 9.17 1.98
C ALA A 77 10.35 9.94 1.50
N LEU A 78 9.15 9.55 1.95
CA LEU A 78 7.91 10.27 1.65
C LEU A 78 7.88 11.66 2.29
N ASN A 79 8.26 11.76 3.56
CA ASN A 79 8.33 13.05 4.25
C ASN A 79 9.32 13.99 3.57
N LYS A 80 10.44 13.47 3.05
CA LYS A 80 11.38 14.26 2.25
C LYS A 80 10.76 14.75 0.94
N LEU A 81 10.00 13.91 0.26
CA LEU A 81 9.28 14.29 -0.97
C LEU A 81 8.26 15.41 -0.69
N PHE A 82 7.46 15.29 0.37
CA PHE A 82 6.50 16.32 0.77
C PHE A 82 7.19 17.62 1.19
N GLU A 83 8.33 17.53 1.88
CA GLU A 83 9.17 18.70 2.23
C GLU A 83 9.64 19.44 0.97
N LEU A 84 10.11 18.72 -0.06
CA LEU A 84 10.52 19.32 -1.33
C LEU A 84 9.35 20.00 -2.04
N GLY A 85 8.20 19.33 -2.12
CA GLY A 85 7.00 19.91 -2.73
C GLY A 85 6.46 21.12 -1.97
N TYR A 86 6.60 21.15 -0.65
CA TYR A 86 6.24 22.30 0.16
C TYR A 86 7.17 23.49 -0.13
N LYS A 87 8.49 23.25 -0.16
CA LYS A 87 9.49 24.29 -0.50
C LYS A 87 9.34 24.84 -1.92
N SER A 88 8.85 24.03 -2.86
CA SER A 88 8.57 24.47 -4.23
C SER A 88 7.17 25.08 -4.41
N GLY A 89 6.38 25.22 -3.34
CA GLY A 89 5.06 25.86 -3.37
C GLY A 89 3.92 24.97 -3.90
N HIS A 90 4.10 23.65 -4.04
CA HIS A 90 3.03 22.72 -4.44
C HIS A 90 2.06 22.39 -3.31
N TYR A 91 2.49 22.53 -2.05
CA TYR A 91 1.66 22.28 -0.88
C TYR A 91 1.56 23.54 -0.02
N GLN A 92 0.36 23.85 0.46
CA GLN A 92 0.14 24.98 1.37
C GLN A 92 0.76 24.75 2.75
N ASN A 93 0.84 23.50 3.19
CA ASN A 93 1.35 23.09 4.49
C ASN A 93 2.35 21.94 4.31
N LEU A 94 3.29 21.82 5.25
CA LEU A 94 4.16 20.65 5.31
C LEU A 94 3.34 19.42 5.69
N ILE A 95 3.36 18.40 4.83
CA ILE A 95 2.65 17.14 5.01
C ILE A 95 3.61 16.11 5.60
N LYS A 96 3.17 15.39 6.64
CA LYS A 96 3.81 14.16 7.12
C LYS A 96 2.95 12.97 6.75
N ALA A 97 3.57 11.92 6.21
CA ALA A 97 2.86 10.73 5.74
C ALA A 97 2.09 10.03 6.88
N GLU A 98 2.66 10.06 8.09
CA GLU A 98 2.11 9.43 9.29
C GLU A 98 0.75 10.00 9.70
N ASP A 99 0.51 11.30 9.44
CA ASP A 99 -0.75 11.98 9.78
C ASP A 99 -1.95 11.49 8.95
N PHE A 100 -1.69 10.70 7.90
CA PHE A 100 -2.70 10.19 6.97
C PHE A 100 -2.84 8.66 7.02
N LEU A 101 -2.22 8.01 8.01
CA LEU A 101 -2.43 6.59 8.26
C LEU A 101 -3.76 6.34 8.98
N ILE A 102 -4.29 5.13 8.82
CA ILE A 102 -5.52 4.71 9.51
C ILE A 102 -5.16 4.46 10.99
N PRO A 103 -5.84 5.12 11.96
CA PRO A 103 -5.56 4.95 13.37
C PRO A 103 -6.11 3.61 13.88
N SER A 104 -5.34 2.55 13.68
CA SER A 104 -5.69 1.16 14.03
C SER A 104 -5.96 0.96 15.53
N GLU A 105 -5.35 1.78 16.39
CA GLU A 105 -5.54 1.80 17.85
C GLU A 105 -6.99 2.09 18.28
N TYR A 106 -7.82 2.61 17.38
CA TYR A 106 -9.23 2.88 17.64
C TYR A 106 -10.02 1.62 18.04
N GLU A 107 -9.74 0.47 17.42
CA GLU A 107 -10.41 -0.80 17.78
C GLU A 107 -10.05 -1.24 19.20
N GLU A 108 -8.80 -1.03 19.63
CA GLU A 108 -8.35 -1.35 21.00
C GLU A 108 -9.03 -0.47 22.04
N LEU A 109 -9.24 0.82 21.72
CA LEU A 109 -9.93 1.76 22.59
C LEU A 109 -11.42 1.44 22.71
N ARG A 110 -12.05 0.90 21.66
CA ARG A 110 -13.47 0.53 21.65
C ARG A 110 -13.76 -0.78 22.38
N ALA A 111 -12.77 -1.68 22.48
CA ALA A 111 -12.89 -2.96 23.17
C ALA A 111 -12.78 -2.86 24.70
N ARG A 112 -12.46 -1.67 25.24
CA ARG A 112 -12.42 -1.35 26.67
C ARG A 112 -13.79 -0.84 27.14
#